data_AF-A0A916BED1-F1
#
_entry.id   AF-A0A916BED1-F1
#
_cell.length_a   1.000
_cell.length_b   1.000
_cell.length_c   1.000
_cell.angle_alpha   90.00
_cell.angle_beta   90.00
_cell.angle_gamma   90.00
#
_symmetry.space_group_name_H-M   'P 1'
#
loop_
_entity.id
_entity.type
_entity.pdbx_description
1 polymer ?
#
loop_
_entity_poly.entity_id
_entity_poly.type
_entity_poly.pdbx_seq_one_letter_code
_entity_poly.pdbx_strand_id
1 'polypeptide(L)'
;MPQLIEHIDAIARQKQCDVLFLKFLDPENLEGKVKPSSVWHWASSADRQSVIEWFNRNQIHWQPCGSFADENSMTSYAGQVYIDVPFEETNPVYQKVLNYLENPDGSPRFPGVLLFLLPLDVAMKNAHHDEPGFWDRRAENF
;
A
#
# COMPACT_ATOMS: atom_id res chain seq x y z
N MET A 1 0.06 21.30 2.91
CA MET A 1 -0.68 21.06 4.17
C MET A 1 -0.29 19.70 4.71
N PRO A 2 -0.11 19.53 6.02
CA PRO A 2 0.16 18.20 6.60
C PRO A 2 -1.00 17.26 6.27
N GLN A 3 -0.68 16.02 5.88
CA GLN A 3 -1.67 14.97 5.61
C GLN A 3 -1.43 13.83 6.60
N LEU A 4 -2.51 13.37 7.23
CA LEU A 4 -2.49 12.13 8.01
C LEU A 4 -2.60 10.96 7.04
N ILE A 5 -1.66 10.01 7.12
CA ILE A 5 -1.63 8.82 6.28
C ILE A 5 -1.96 7.62 7.17
N GLU A 6 -3.05 6.93 6.86
CA GLU A 6 -3.49 5.75 7.61
C GLU A 6 -2.71 4.52 7.20
N HIS A 7 -2.45 3.63 8.17
CA HIS A 7 -1.86 2.32 7.90
C HIS A 7 -2.87 1.42 7.16
N ILE A 8 -2.37 0.57 6.26
CA ILE A 8 -3.23 -0.29 5.45
C ILE A 8 -4.08 -1.25 6.29
N ASP A 9 -3.58 -1.71 7.43
CA ASP A 9 -4.34 -2.55 8.36
C ASP A 9 -5.44 -1.78 9.08
N ALA A 10 -5.22 -0.50 9.40
CA ALA A 10 -6.27 0.37 9.92
C ALA A 10 -7.39 0.58 8.89
N ILE A 11 -7.03 0.80 7.62
CA ILE A 11 -8.01 0.93 6.52
C ILE A 11 -8.85 -0.35 6.39
N ALA A 12 -8.21 -1.53 6.44
CA ALA A 12 -8.90 -2.82 6.38
C ALA A 12 -9.90 -3.01 7.54
N ARG A 13 -9.47 -2.69 8.77
CA ARG A 13 -10.34 -2.76 9.95
C ARG A 13 -11.50 -1.77 9.87
N GLN A 14 -11.28 -0.54 9.40
CA GLN A 14 -12.36 0.44 9.24
C GLN A 14 -13.41 -0.02 8.21
N LYS A 15 -12.96 -0.61 7.10
CA LYS A 15 -13.84 -1.11 6.05
C LYS A 15 -14.45 -2.48 6.35
N GLN A 16 -13.92 -3.21 7.34
CA GLN A 16 -14.31 -4.58 7.67
C GLN A 16 -14.25 -5.51 6.44
N CYS A 17 -13.20 -5.38 5.63
CA CYS A 17 -12.97 -6.23 4.47
C CYS A 17 -11.48 -6.36 4.13
N ASP A 18 -11.17 -7.31 3.25
CA ASP A 18 -9.86 -7.43 2.66
C ASP A 18 -9.57 -6.20 1.78
N VAL A 19 -8.32 -5.74 1.80
CA VAL A 19 -7.92 -4.53 1.07
C VAL A 19 -6.75 -4.79 0.12
N LEU A 20 -6.78 -4.10 -1.01
CA LEU A 20 -5.69 -4.10 -1.99
C LEU A 20 -4.85 -2.84 -1.84
N PHE A 21 -3.54 -3.00 -1.96
CA PHE A 21 -2.61 -1.86 -1.96
C PHE A 21 -1.37 -2.14 -2.79
N LEU A 22 -0.73 -1.06 -3.25
CA LEU A 22 0.53 -1.14 -3.99
C LEU A 22 1.70 -0.72 -3.11
N LYS A 23 2.82 -1.42 -3.29
CA LYS A 23 4.14 -0.94 -2.88
C LYS A 23 4.96 -0.57 -4.12
N PHE A 24 5.76 0.48 -3.97
CA PHE A 24 6.70 0.93 -4.98
C PHE A 24 8.12 0.69 -4.49
N LEU A 25 8.89 -0.05 -5.27
CA LEU A 25 10.27 -0.39 -5.00
C LEU A 25 11.17 0.25 -6.04
N ASP A 26 12.43 0.45 -5.65
CA ASP A 26 13.50 0.80 -6.56
C ASP A 26 13.68 -0.35 -7.57
N PRO A 27 13.51 -0.10 -8.89
CA PRO A 27 13.66 -1.12 -9.93
C PRO A 27 15.03 -1.80 -9.95
N GLU A 28 16.07 -1.13 -9.46
CA GLU A 28 17.43 -1.67 -9.35
C GLU A 28 17.65 -2.43 -8.02
N ASN A 29 16.60 -2.53 -7.20
CA ASN A 29 16.64 -3.10 -5.86
C ASN A 29 15.28 -3.69 -5.44
N LEU A 30 14.76 -4.60 -6.27
CA LEU A 30 13.46 -5.26 -6.05
C LEU A 30 13.41 -6.10 -4.76
N GLU A 31 14.56 -6.48 -4.21
CA GLU A 31 14.64 -7.19 -2.94
C GLU A 31 14.44 -6.28 -1.72
N GLY A 32 14.35 -4.95 -1.91
CA GLY A 32 14.14 -3.98 -0.84
C GLY A 32 15.29 -3.88 0.16
N LYS A 33 16.49 -4.34 -0.22
CA LYS A 33 17.68 -4.28 0.65
C LYS A 33 18.07 -2.82 0.88
N VAL A 34 18.45 -2.46 2.09
CA VAL A 34 18.93 -1.09 2.35
C VAL A 34 20.20 -0.85 1.51
N LYS A 35 20.10 0.03 0.51
CA LYS A 35 21.22 0.51 -0.29
C LYS A 35 21.48 1.96 0.11
N PRO A 36 22.52 2.24 0.92
CA PRO A 36 22.82 3.59 1.41
C PRO A 36 23.04 4.62 0.28
N SER A 37 23.41 4.15 -0.91
CA SER A 37 23.63 4.95 -2.11
C SER A 37 22.43 5.04 -3.06
N SER A 38 21.28 4.46 -2.71
CA SER A 38 20.10 4.57 -3.58
C SER A 38 19.58 6.01 -3.53
N VAL A 39 19.62 6.66 -4.68
CA VAL A 39 19.04 7.98 -4.93
C VAL A 39 17.56 7.87 -5.33
N TRP A 40 17.02 6.65 -5.38
CA TRP A 40 15.67 6.41 -5.82
C TRP A 40 14.67 6.94 -4.79
N HIS A 41 13.65 7.64 -5.28
CA HIS A 41 12.56 8.15 -4.46
C HIS A 41 11.22 7.84 -5.13
N TRP A 42 10.27 7.32 -4.35
CA TRP A 42 8.96 6.90 -4.86
C TRP A 42 8.22 8.04 -5.58
N ALA A 43 8.37 9.29 -5.11
CA ALA A 43 7.68 10.45 -5.70
C ALA A 43 8.12 10.76 -7.13
N SER A 44 9.39 10.47 -7.47
CA SER A 44 9.95 10.65 -8.81
C SER A 44 9.90 9.38 -9.67
N SER A 45 9.31 8.28 -9.16
CA SER A 45 9.17 7.04 -9.92
C SER A 45 8.21 7.21 -11.09
N ALA A 46 8.70 7.01 -12.31
CA ALA A 46 7.90 7.04 -13.53
C ALA A 46 6.80 5.95 -13.54
N ASP A 47 7.10 4.77 -12.98
CA ASP A 47 6.13 3.67 -12.84
C ASP A 47 4.99 4.09 -11.90
N ARG A 48 5.32 4.68 -10.75
CA ARG A 48 4.31 5.18 -9.81
C ARG A 48 3.43 6.25 -10.47
N GLN A 49 4.04 7.22 -11.16
CA GLN A 49 3.30 8.26 -11.86
C GLN A 49 2.36 7.66 -12.91
N SER A 50 2.85 6.73 -13.73
CA SER A 50 2.06 6.04 -14.76
C SER A 50 0.87 5.30 -14.17
N VAL A 51 1.06 4.59 -13.05
CA VAL A 51 0.00 3.85 -12.36
C VAL A 51 -1.05 4.80 -11.79
N ILE A 52 -0.64 5.88 -11.11
CA ILE A 52 -1.57 6.87 -10.54
C ILE A 52 -2.37 7.58 -11.64
N GLU A 53 -1.71 7.99 -12.72
CA GLU A 53 -2.40 8.59 -13.88
C GLU A 53 -3.38 7.62 -14.53
N TRP A 54 -3.05 6.33 -14.58
CA TRP A 54 -3.96 5.32 -15.09
C TRP A 54 -5.16 5.11 -14.16
N PHE A 55 -4.98 5.05 -12.82
CA PHE A 55 -6.10 5.00 -11.88
C PHE A 55 -7.02 6.20 -12.03
N ASN A 56 -6.47 7.41 -12.11
CA ASN A 56 -7.24 8.64 -12.28
C ASN A 56 -8.05 8.62 -13.59
N ARG A 57 -7.44 8.22 -14.72
CA ARG A 57 -8.12 8.12 -16.01
C ARG A 57 -9.22 7.07 -16.05
N ASN A 58 -9.08 6.00 -15.25
CA ASN A 58 -10.02 4.90 -15.18
C ASN A 58 -11.02 5.03 -14.03
N GLN A 59 -11.02 6.16 -13.32
CA GLN A 59 -11.92 6.45 -12.21
C GLN A 59 -11.81 5.40 -11.08
N ILE A 60 -10.61 4.89 -10.86
CA ILE A 60 -10.31 3.98 -9.74
C ILE A 60 -9.87 4.85 -8.57
N HIS A 61 -10.64 4.84 -7.49
CA HIS A 61 -10.29 5.59 -6.29
C HIS A 61 -9.09 4.95 -5.59
N TRP A 62 -8.19 5.79 -5.12
CA TRP A 62 -7.00 5.40 -4.39
C TRP A 62 -6.65 6.48 -3.37
N GLN A 63 -5.93 6.10 -2.32
CA GLN A 63 -5.38 7.06 -1.35
C GLN A 63 -3.99 6.62 -0.85
N PRO A 64 -3.12 7.55 -0.43
CA PRO A 64 -1.88 7.20 0.26
C PRO A 64 -2.15 6.34 1.49
N CYS A 65 -1.34 5.32 1.72
CA CYS A 65 -1.40 4.52 2.95
C CYS A 65 -0.01 4.20 3.49
N GLY A 66 0.07 3.91 4.78
CA GLY A 66 1.24 3.34 5.42
C GLY A 66 1.32 1.83 5.20
N SER A 67 2.50 1.26 5.46
CA SER A 67 2.65 -0.19 5.62
C SER A 67 1.83 -0.70 6.81
N PHE A 68 1.72 -2.02 6.95
CA PHE A 68 1.17 -2.66 8.15
C PHE A 68 1.84 -2.08 9.41
N ALA A 69 1.04 -1.62 10.38
CA ALA A 69 1.54 -0.96 11.57
C ALA A 69 2.39 -1.91 12.45
N ASP A 70 3.52 -1.41 12.95
CA ASP A 70 4.46 -2.16 13.80
C ASP A 70 4.74 -1.46 15.14
N GLU A 71 4.48 -2.19 16.22
CA GLU A 71 5.07 -2.16 17.57
C GLU A 71 6.38 -1.38 17.78
N ASN A 72 7.33 -1.73 16.95
CA ASN A 72 8.72 -1.51 17.25
C ASN A 72 9.40 -0.70 16.14
N SER A 73 8.61 -0.22 15.17
CA SER A 73 9.11 0.51 14.02
C SER A 73 8.18 1.66 13.65
N MET A 74 8.78 2.82 13.39
CA MET A 74 8.10 3.95 12.77
C MET A 74 8.79 4.25 11.45
N THR A 75 8.10 3.95 10.36
CA THR A 75 8.62 4.15 9.00
C THR A 75 7.97 5.36 8.35
N SER A 76 8.77 6.22 7.72
CA SER A 76 8.26 7.26 6.84
C SER A 76 7.45 6.68 5.69
N TYR A 77 6.51 7.47 5.18
CA TYR A 77 5.74 7.12 3.99
C TYR A 77 6.67 6.84 2.79
N ALA A 78 6.50 5.68 2.17
CA ALA A 78 7.34 5.18 1.07
C ALA A 78 6.58 5.11 -0.27
N GLY A 79 5.48 5.86 -0.40
CA GLY A 79 4.73 5.99 -1.65
C GLY A 79 3.59 5.01 -1.86
N GLN A 80 3.34 4.10 -0.90
CA GLN A 80 2.30 3.07 -0.97
C GLN A 80 0.91 3.67 -1.17
N VAL A 81 0.04 2.95 -1.87
CA VAL A 81 -1.34 3.42 -2.08
C VAL A 81 -2.34 2.29 -1.86
N TYR A 82 -3.38 2.58 -1.08
CA TYR A 82 -4.58 1.78 -1.02
C TYR A 82 -5.40 1.99 -2.29
N ILE A 83 -6.00 0.93 -2.82
CA ILE A 83 -6.90 0.98 -3.97
C ILE A 83 -8.30 0.56 -3.49
N ASP A 84 -9.31 1.41 -3.72
CA ASP A 84 -10.70 1.15 -3.33
C ASP A 84 -11.39 0.23 -4.36
N VAL A 85 -10.87 -0.98 -4.45
CA VAL A 85 -11.37 -2.06 -5.30
C VAL A 85 -11.49 -3.31 -4.43
N PRO A 86 -12.66 -3.95 -4.36
CA PRO A 86 -12.81 -5.18 -3.59
C PRO A 86 -12.01 -6.30 -4.24
N PHE A 87 -11.37 -7.12 -3.41
CA PHE A 87 -10.68 -8.32 -3.87
C PHE A 87 -11.72 -9.42 -4.15
N GLU A 88 -12.03 -9.60 -5.43
CA GLU A 88 -12.92 -10.65 -5.92
C GLU A 88 -12.46 -11.02 -7.33
N GLU A 89 -12.15 -12.29 -7.59
CA GLU A 89 -11.63 -12.72 -8.91
C GLU A 89 -12.61 -12.43 -10.05
N THR A 90 -13.92 -12.46 -9.78
CA THR A 90 -14.97 -12.15 -10.76
C THR A 90 -15.21 -10.65 -10.92
N ASN A 91 -14.59 -9.80 -10.10
CA ASN A 91 -14.84 -8.36 -10.15
C ASN A 91 -14.15 -7.73 -11.38
N PRO A 92 -14.93 -7.05 -12.25
CA PRO A 92 -14.39 -6.52 -13.50
C PRO A 92 -13.38 -5.38 -13.28
N VAL A 93 -13.49 -4.62 -12.19
CA VAL A 93 -12.55 -3.55 -11.86
C VAL A 93 -11.24 -4.14 -11.35
N TYR A 94 -11.31 -5.15 -10.48
CA TYR A 94 -10.13 -5.89 -10.03
C TYR A 94 -9.38 -6.53 -11.21
N GLN A 95 -10.10 -7.24 -12.08
CA GLN A 95 -9.52 -7.83 -13.29
C GLN A 95 -8.89 -6.76 -14.21
N LYS A 96 -9.52 -5.59 -14.32
CA LYS A 96 -8.96 -4.47 -15.09
C LYS A 96 -7.66 -3.92 -14.47
N VAL A 97 -7.58 -3.81 -13.15
CA VAL A 97 -6.36 -3.42 -12.43
C VAL A 97 -5.27 -4.46 -12.63
N LEU A 98 -5.59 -5.73 -12.42
CA LEU A 98 -4.63 -6.83 -12.58
C LEU A 98 -4.06 -6.89 -13.99
N ASN A 99 -4.92 -6.84 -15.02
CA ASN A 99 -4.50 -6.81 -16.43
C ASN A 99 -3.68 -5.57 -16.83
N TYR A 100 -3.74 -4.50 -16.05
CA TYR A 100 -2.89 -3.32 -16.26
C TYR A 100 -1.53 -3.46 -15.59
N LEU A 101 -1.50 -4.03 -14.39
CA LEU A 101 -0.28 -4.21 -13.60
C LEU A 101 0.55 -5.42 -14.04
N GLU A 102 -0.07 -6.40 -14.71
CA GLU A 102 0.58 -7.64 -15.15
C GLU A 102 0.59 -7.75 -16.69
N ASN A 103 1.50 -8.59 -17.18
CA ASN A 103 1.52 -9.10 -18.53
C ASN A 103 0.62 -10.35 -18.65
N PRO A 104 0.25 -10.78 -19.86
CA PRO A 104 -0.59 -11.98 -20.05
C PRO A 104 -0.02 -13.29 -19.49
N ASP A 105 1.29 -13.34 -19.23
CA ASP A 105 1.97 -14.47 -18.60
C ASP A 105 1.99 -14.41 -17.06
N GLY A 106 1.34 -13.40 -16.47
CA GLY A 106 1.31 -13.15 -15.02
C GLY A 106 2.56 -12.47 -14.48
N SER A 107 3.54 -12.12 -15.33
CA SER A 107 4.70 -11.34 -14.87
C SER A 107 4.32 -9.87 -14.61
N PRO A 108 4.93 -9.20 -13.61
CA PRO A 108 4.68 -7.78 -13.37
C PRO A 108 5.07 -6.94 -14.59
N ARG A 109 4.18 -6.05 -15.03
CA ARG A 109 4.44 -5.10 -16.11
C ARG A 109 5.43 -4.01 -15.69
N PHE A 110 5.37 -3.64 -14.42
CA PHE A 110 6.26 -2.65 -13.81
C PHE A 110 7.10 -3.36 -12.75
N PRO A 111 8.42 -3.56 -12.96
CA PRO A 111 9.25 -4.33 -12.03
C PRO A 111 9.19 -3.81 -10.60
N GLY A 112 9.11 -2.48 -10.43
CA GLY A 112 9.04 -1.82 -9.12
C GLY A 112 7.65 -1.67 -8.53
N VAL A 113 6.58 -2.23 -9.13
CA VAL A 113 5.21 -2.09 -8.62
C VAL A 113 4.70 -3.46 -8.20
N LEU A 114 4.37 -3.58 -6.91
CA LEU A 114 3.88 -4.82 -6.33
C LEU A 114 2.47 -4.62 -5.81
N LEU A 115 1.54 -5.48 -6.27
CA LEU A 115 0.17 -5.55 -5.77
C LEU A 115 0.12 -6.51 -4.58
N PHE A 116 -0.47 -6.05 -3.48
CA PHE A 116 -0.66 -6.84 -2.26
C PHE A 116 -2.13 -6.89 -1.88
N LEU A 117 -2.56 -8.06 -1.43
CA LEU A 117 -3.78 -8.27 -0.66
C LEU A 117 -3.42 -8.29 0.82
N LEU A 118 -4.12 -7.49 1.62
CA LEU A 118 -4.14 -7.64 3.07
C LEU A 118 -5.49 -8.22 3.48
N PRO A 119 -5.53 -9.49 3.89
CA PRO A 119 -6.74 -10.09 4.44
C PRO A 119 -7.18 -9.41 5.75
N LEU A 120 -8.49 -9.30 5.96
CA LEU A 120 -9.08 -8.70 7.16
C LEU A 120 -8.64 -9.43 8.42
N ASP A 121 -8.60 -10.77 8.41
CA ASP A 121 -8.17 -11.58 9.55
C ASP A 121 -6.72 -11.26 9.98
N VAL A 122 -5.85 -10.94 9.03
CA VAL A 122 -4.49 -10.46 9.29
C VAL A 122 -4.52 -9.05 9.87
N ALA A 123 -5.33 -8.14 9.31
CA ALA A 123 -5.47 -6.78 9.82
C ALA A 123 -6.03 -6.72 11.26
N MET A 124 -6.90 -7.67 11.62
CA MET A 124 -7.49 -7.79 12.94
C MET A 124 -6.47 -8.15 14.04
N LYS A 125 -5.26 -8.62 13.67
CA LYS A 125 -4.16 -8.81 14.64
C LYS A 125 -3.73 -7.52 15.33
N ASN A 126 -4.00 -6.37 14.69
CA ASN A 126 -3.71 -5.04 15.21
C ASN A 126 -4.97 -4.32 15.74
N ALA A 127 -6.08 -5.03 16.00
CA ALA A 127 -7.32 -4.40 16.47
C ALA A 127 -7.17 -3.63 17.80
N HIS A 128 -6.21 -4.01 18.64
CA HIS A 128 -5.88 -3.29 19.88
C HIS A 128 -5.30 -1.89 19.63
N HIS A 129 -4.81 -1.58 18.41
CA HIS A 129 -4.38 -0.22 18.04
C HIS A 129 -5.55 0.76 18.00
N ASP A 130 -6.78 0.27 17.88
CA ASP A 130 -7.99 1.09 17.80
C ASP A 130 -8.51 1.47 19.21
N GLU A 131 -7.90 0.94 20.28
CA GLU A 131 -8.24 1.31 21.65
C GLU A 131 -7.95 2.81 21.90
N PRO A 132 -8.90 3.56 22.51
CA PRO A 132 -8.67 4.96 22.83
C PRO A 132 -7.37 5.17 23.64
N GLY A 133 -6.52 6.08 23.15
CA GLY A 133 -5.25 6.42 23.79
C GLY A 133 -4.16 5.34 23.69
N PHE A 134 -4.32 4.30 22.86
CA PHE A 134 -3.28 3.28 22.66
C PHE A 134 -1.94 3.91 22.27
N TRP A 135 -1.94 4.74 21.23
CA TRP A 135 -0.73 5.41 20.73
C TRP A 135 -0.16 6.44 21.72
N ASP A 136 -1.01 7.10 22.50
CA ASP A 136 -0.57 8.03 23.55
C ASP A 136 0.18 7.28 24.67
N ARG A 137 -0.42 6.19 25.20
CA ARG A 137 0.22 5.31 26.20
C ARG A 137 1.53 4.73 25.69
N ARG A 138 1.58 4.38 24.41
CA ARG A 138 2.79 3.85 23.79
C ARG A 138 3.88 4.92 23.69
N ALA A 139 3.53 6.15 23.30
CA ALA A 139 4.47 7.26 23.19
C ALA A 139 5.12 7.64 24.54
N GLU A 140 4.43 7.42 25.67
CA GLU A 140 4.97 7.63 27.01
C GLU A 140 6.10 6.64 27.39
N ASN A 141 6.19 5.50 26.71
CA ASN A 141 7.15 4.42 27.01
C ASN A 141 8.39 4.41 26.08
N PHE A 142 8.61 5.46 25.28
CA PHE A 142 9.75 5.61 24.38
C PHE A 142 10.89 6.47 24.97
#